data_AF-A0A0F3RLF0-F1
#
_entry.id   AF-A0A0F3RLF0-F1
#
_cell.length_a   1.000
_cell.length_b   1.000
_cell.length_c   1.000
_cell.angle_alpha   90.00
_cell.angle_beta   90.00
_cell.angle_gamma   90.00
#
_symmetry.space_group_name_H-M   'P 1'
#
loop_
_entity.id
_entity.type
_entity.pdbx_description
1 polymer ?
#
loop_
_entity_poly.entity_id
_entity_poly.type
_entity_poly.pdbx_seq_one_letter_code
_entity_poly.pdbx_strand_id
1 'polypeptide(L)'
;MVYSSNVNNLKYYQPFQGEKILIAANNDKQNKEYVSTINEAAKVLTSKGAITSIVVPSEGEDFNEMLKNKGAVAVKELMIPEIMKLINTQNVKTEPEQL
;
A
#
# COMPACT_ATOMS: atom_id res chain seq x y z
N MET A 1 -4.08 11.18 7.07
CA MET A 1 -5.53 10.91 6.91
C MET A 1 -5.71 9.41 6.79
N VAL A 2 -6.77 8.83 7.38
CA VAL A 2 -7.11 7.41 7.15
C VAL A 2 -8.25 7.37 6.14
N TYR A 3 -8.06 6.65 5.04
CA TYR A 3 -9.04 6.46 3.99
C TYR A 3 -9.39 4.97 3.89
N SER A 4 -10.67 4.63 4.02
CA SER A 4 -11.16 3.26 3.86
C SER A 4 -12.18 3.23 2.72
N SER A 5 -12.00 2.30 1.79
CA SER A 5 -12.85 2.15 0.62
C SER A 5 -12.71 0.74 0.07
N ASN A 6 -13.62 0.35 -0.83
CA ASN A 6 -13.42 -0.85 -1.63
C ASN A 6 -12.19 -0.66 -2.53
N VAL A 7 -11.42 -1.72 -2.75
CA VAL A 7 -10.24 -1.69 -3.63
C VAL A 7 -10.57 -1.15 -5.03
N ASN A 8 -11.76 -1.44 -5.55
CA ASN A 8 -12.24 -0.93 -6.85
C ASN A 8 -12.39 0.59 -6.89
N ASN A 9 -12.57 1.23 -5.73
CA ASN A 9 -12.75 2.67 -5.61
C ASN A 9 -11.44 3.41 -5.35
N LEU A 10 -10.37 2.71 -4.94
CA LEU A 10 -9.05 3.33 -4.72
C LEU A 10 -8.51 4.00 -6.00
N LYS A 11 -8.87 3.48 -7.18
CA LYS A 11 -8.51 4.09 -8.48
C LYS A 11 -9.05 5.52 -8.66
N TYR A 12 -10.08 5.92 -7.92
CA TYR A 12 -10.65 7.27 -8.00
C TYR A 12 -10.02 8.26 -7.04
N TYR A 13 -9.27 7.79 -6.04
CA TYR A 13 -8.51 8.66 -5.16
C TYR A 13 -7.51 9.50 -5.99
N GLN A 14 -7.42 10.79 -5.67
CA GLN A 14 -6.59 11.77 -6.37
C GLN A 14 -5.45 12.19 -5.43
N PRO A 15 -4.30 11.51 -5.51
CA PRO A 15 -3.17 11.87 -4.67
C PRO A 15 -2.50 13.15 -5.16
N PHE A 16 -1.78 13.82 -4.27
CA PHE A 16 -0.82 14.85 -4.68
C PHE A 16 0.54 14.22 -5.03
N GLN A 17 1.36 14.94 -5.80
CA GLN A 17 2.68 14.46 -6.18
C GLN A 17 3.56 14.19 -4.94
N GLY A 18 4.09 12.96 -4.86
CA GLY A 18 4.90 12.49 -3.75
C GLY A 18 4.11 12.05 -2.51
N GLU A 19 2.77 12.00 -2.58
CA GLU A 19 1.96 11.48 -1.47
C GLU A 19 2.32 10.02 -1.17
N LYS A 20 2.64 9.72 0.10
CA LYS A 20 3.00 8.38 0.55
C LYS A 20 1.75 7.64 0.99
N ILE A 21 1.43 6.54 0.33
CA ILE A 21 0.23 5.74 0.60
C ILE A 21 0.64 4.32 0.96
N LEU A 22 0.27 3.90 2.18
CA LEU A 22 0.33 2.51 2.60
C LEU A 22 -1.03 1.85 2.37
N ILE A 23 -1.09 0.84 1.51
CA ILE A 23 -2.30 0.07 1.23
C ILE A 23 -2.25 -1.19 2.11
N ALA A 24 -3.11 -1.24 3.14
CA ALA A 24 -3.30 -2.42 3.96
C ALA A 24 -4.46 -3.25 3.41
N ALA A 25 -4.20 -4.53 3.13
CA ALA A 25 -5.19 -5.42 2.53
C ALA A 25 -5.14 -6.83 3.12
N ASN A 26 -6.26 -7.53 2.99
CA ASN A 26 -6.37 -8.93 3.44
C ASN A 26 -5.58 -9.87 2.51
N ASN A 27 -5.17 -11.02 3.03
CA ASN A 27 -4.53 -12.07 2.24
C ASN A 27 -5.43 -13.30 2.18
N ASP A 28 -6.62 -13.16 1.62
CA ASP A 28 -7.58 -14.26 1.52
C ASP A 28 -7.16 -15.25 0.41
N LYS A 29 -6.90 -16.51 0.81
CA LYS A 29 -6.53 -17.62 -0.09
C LYS A 29 -7.54 -17.85 -1.20
N GLN A 30 -8.80 -17.52 -0.97
CA GLN A 30 -9.88 -17.83 -1.91
C GLN A 30 -9.96 -16.83 -3.05
N ASN A 31 -9.28 -15.68 -2.97
CA ASN A 31 -9.49 -14.58 -3.90
C ASN A 31 -8.20 -14.14 -4.60
N LYS A 32 -7.75 -14.93 -5.58
CA LYS A 32 -6.61 -14.57 -6.46
C LYS A 32 -6.86 -13.25 -7.22
N GLU A 33 -8.12 -12.96 -7.56
CA GLU A 33 -8.50 -11.71 -8.22
C GLU A 33 -8.28 -10.49 -7.30
N TYR A 34 -8.45 -10.66 -5.99
CA TYR A 34 -8.24 -9.59 -5.00
C TYR A 34 -6.78 -9.08 -4.98
N VAL A 35 -5.80 -9.99 -5.08
CA VAL A 35 -4.38 -9.61 -5.16
C VAL A 35 -4.08 -8.82 -6.44
N SER A 36 -4.66 -9.21 -7.58
CA SER A 36 -4.52 -8.40 -8.81
C SER A 36 -5.14 -7.02 -8.66
N THR A 37 -6.32 -6.90 -8.04
CA THR A 37 -6.99 -5.60 -7.88
C THR A 37 -6.21 -4.65 -6.98
N ILE A 38 -5.58 -5.13 -5.91
CA ILE A 38 -4.72 -4.29 -5.04
C ILE A 38 -3.51 -3.77 -5.81
N ASN A 39 -2.87 -4.64 -6.58
CA ASN A 39 -1.70 -4.27 -7.38
C ASN A 39 -2.07 -3.27 -8.49
N GLU A 40 -3.23 -3.42 -9.12
CA GLU A 40 -3.75 -2.44 -10.08
C GLU A 40 -4.05 -1.10 -9.42
N ALA A 41 -4.69 -1.09 -8.25
CA ALA A 41 -4.95 0.14 -7.50
C ALA A 41 -3.63 0.86 -7.14
N ALA A 42 -2.62 0.13 -6.67
CA ALA A 42 -1.31 0.68 -6.37
C ALA A 42 -0.65 1.29 -7.62
N LYS A 43 -0.69 0.60 -8.77
CA LYS A 43 -0.17 1.11 -10.04
C LYS A 43 -0.86 2.41 -10.48
N VAL A 44 -2.19 2.46 -10.39
CA VAL A 44 -2.96 3.67 -10.74
C VAL A 44 -2.57 4.84 -9.84
N LEU A 45 -2.49 4.62 -8.53
CA LEU A 45 -2.08 5.66 -7.58
C LEU A 45 -0.66 6.15 -7.85
N THR A 46 0.28 5.23 -8.12
CA THR A 46 1.65 5.59 -8.50
C THR A 46 1.69 6.40 -9.79
N SER A 47 0.91 6.04 -10.82
CA SER A 47 0.82 6.81 -12.06
C SER A 47 0.25 8.21 -11.89
N LYS A 48 -0.49 8.46 -10.80
CA LYS A 48 -1.00 9.79 -10.42
C LYS A 48 -0.02 10.59 -9.55
N GLY A 49 1.18 10.07 -9.32
CA GLY A 49 2.23 10.76 -8.58
C GLY A 49 2.40 10.33 -7.13
N ALA A 50 1.61 9.36 -6.64
CA ALA A 50 1.83 8.82 -5.29
C ALA A 50 3.07 7.90 -5.24
N ILE A 51 3.61 7.73 -4.04
CA ILE A 51 4.54 6.65 -3.69
C ILE A 51 3.73 5.64 -2.91
N THR A 52 3.57 4.43 -3.46
CA THR A 52 2.73 3.39 -2.86
C THR A 52 3.55 2.24 -2.31
N SER A 53 3.05 1.64 -1.23
CA SER A 53 3.54 0.38 -0.68
C SER A 53 2.33 -0.41 -0.18
N ILE A 54 2.43 -1.74 -0.22
CA ILE A 54 1.36 -2.65 0.12
C ILE A 54 1.81 -3.49 1.32
N VAL A 55 0.96 -3.57 2.33
CA VAL A 55 1.11 -4.51 3.44
C VAL A 55 -0.03 -5.54 3.38
N VAL A 56 0.35 -6.81 3.33
CA VAL A 56 -0.55 -7.96 3.38
C VAL A 56 -0.12 -8.87 4.53
N PRO A 57 -1.06 -9.46 5.28
CA PRO A 57 -0.75 -10.38 6.37
C PRO A 57 -0.35 -11.76 5.84
N SER A 58 -0.15 -12.73 6.72
CA SER A 58 0.14 -14.11 6.28
C SER A 58 -1.02 -14.70 5.50
N GLU A 59 -0.72 -15.71 4.67
CA GLU A 59 -1.71 -16.32 3.78
C GLU A 59 -2.93 -16.86 4.56
N GLY A 60 -4.13 -16.41 4.21
CA GLY A 60 -5.39 -16.74 4.88
C GLY A 60 -5.76 -15.82 6.05
N GLU A 61 -4.93 -14.82 6.39
CA GLU A 61 -5.24 -13.88 7.48
C GLU A 61 -5.99 -12.62 6.98
N ASP A 62 -6.94 -12.15 7.79
CA ASP A 62 -7.49 -10.80 7.70
C ASP A 62 -6.55 -9.80 8.40
N PHE A 63 -6.39 -8.61 7.82
CA PHE A 63 -5.45 -7.62 8.33
C PHE A 63 -5.85 -7.09 9.72
N ASN A 64 -7.14 -6.87 9.97
CA ASN A 64 -7.62 -6.39 11.26
C ASN A 64 -7.52 -7.48 12.34
N GLU A 65 -7.79 -8.74 11.99
CA GLU A 65 -7.59 -9.87 12.91
C GLU A 65 -6.12 -10.05 13.27
N MET A 66 -5.22 -9.97 12.29
CA MET A 66 -3.78 -9.99 12.52
C MET A 66 -3.37 -8.88 13.51
N LEU A 67 -3.85 -7.65 13.32
CA LEU A 67 -3.56 -6.54 14.25
C LEU A 67 -4.10 -6.78 15.65
N LYS A 68 -5.32 -7.32 15.79
CA LYS A 68 -5.90 -7.66 17.11
C LYS A 68 -5.10 -8.74 17.83
N ASN A 69 -4.64 -9.76 17.10
CA ASN A 69 -3.98 -10.93 17.68
C ASN A 69 -2.50 -10.68 17.98
N LYS A 70 -1.78 -9.99 17.09
CA LYS A 70 -0.31 -9.81 17.15
C LYS A 70 0.09 -8.40 17.62
N GLY A 71 -0.82 -7.42 17.57
CA GLY A 71 -0.60 -6.06 18.07
C GLY A 71 0.70 -5.44 17.57
N ALA A 72 1.54 -4.98 18.51
CA ALA A 72 2.80 -4.32 18.22
C ALA A 72 3.80 -5.20 17.42
N VAL A 73 3.71 -6.53 17.54
CA VAL A 73 4.57 -7.45 16.77
C VAL A 73 4.27 -7.33 15.28
N ALA A 74 2.99 -7.36 14.88
CA ALA A 74 2.59 -7.18 13.48
C ALA A 74 2.99 -5.79 12.94
N VAL A 75 2.89 -4.75 13.76
CA VAL A 75 3.36 -3.41 13.37
C VAL A 75 4.86 -3.43 13.08
N LYS A 76 5.65 -4.00 13.99
CA LYS A 76 7.11 -4.05 13.87
C LYS A 76 7.58 -4.87 12.67
N GLU A 77 6.96 -6.02 12.44
CA GLU A 77 7.42 -7.00 11.46
C GLU A 77 6.88 -6.75 10.05
N LEU A 78 5.68 -6.16 9.92
CA LEU A 78 5.03 -6.00 8.62
C LEU A 78 4.84 -4.53 8.22
N MET A 79 4.41 -3.66 9.13
CA MET A 79 4.10 -2.27 8.76
C MET A 79 5.35 -1.39 8.69
N ILE A 80 6.25 -1.47 9.67
CA ILE A 80 7.47 -0.63 9.70
C ILE A 80 8.33 -0.82 8.43
N PRO A 81 8.62 -2.06 7.95
CA PRO A 81 9.41 -2.23 6.74
C PRO A 81 8.81 -1.53 5.51
N GLU A 82 7.50 -1.61 5.35
CA GLU A 82 6.78 -0.96 4.25
C GLU A 82 6.75 0.56 4.38
N ILE A 83 6.57 1.08 5.60
CA ILE A 83 6.68 2.52 5.89
C ILE A 83 8.08 3.04 5.57
N MET A 84 9.13 2.27 5.87
CA MET A 84 10.51 2.68 5.56
C MET A 84 10.76 2.77 4.05
N LYS A 85 10.14 1.88 3.24
CA LYS A 85 10.20 2.01 1.77
C LYS A 85 9.63 3.36 1.32
N LEU A 86 8.45 3.73 1.83
CA LEU A 86 7.78 4.99 1.49
C LEU A 86 8.62 6.23 1.86
N ILE A 87 9.37 6.17 2.96
CA ILE A 87 10.19 7.30 3.43
C ILE A 87 11.47 7.43 2.59
N ASN A 88 12.10 6.31 2.24
CA ASN A 88 13.40 6.29 1.58
C ASN A 88 13.35 6.57 0.06
N THR A 89 12.18 6.49 -0.58
CA THR A 89 12.01 6.82 -2.01
C THR A 89 12.32 8.29 -2.35
N GLN A 90 12.42 9.18 -1.35
CA GLN A 90 12.74 10.60 -1.55
C GLN A 90 14.19 10.87 -2.02
N ASN A 91 15.06 9.87 -2.06
CA ASN A 91 16.45 10.04 -2.51
C ASN A 91 16.66 9.83 -4.03
N VAL A 92 15.62 9.46 -4.79
CA VAL A 92 15.70 9.42 -6.26
C VAL A 92 15.36 10.82 -6.77
N LYS A 93 16.40 11.66 -6.91
CA LYS A 93 16.29 12.92 -7.64
C LYS A 93 15.72 12.61 -9.04
N THR A 94 14.58 13.20 -9.35
CA THR A 94 14.13 13.41 -10.73
C THR A 94 15.17 14.30 -11.40
N GLU A 95 16.08 13.72 -12.18
CA GLU A 95 16.75 14.49 -13.21
C GLU A 95 15.66 14.90 -14.23
N PRO A 96 15.47 16.21 -14.50
CA PRO A 96 14.63 16.60 -15.61
C PRO A 96 15.30 16.07 -16.88
N GLU A 97 14.54 15.35 -17.71
CA GLU A 97 14.94 15.03 -19.08
C GLU A 97 15.39 16.33 -19.73
N GLN A 98 16.67 16.39 -20.11
CA GLN A 98 17.21 17.50 -20.88
C GLN A 98 16.56 17.45 -22.27
N LEU A 99 15.97 18.58 -22.64
CA LEU A 99 15.30 18.87 -23.92
C LEU A 99 16.11 18.45 -25.16
#